data_AF-A0A2V8Q3N1-F1
#
_entry.id   AF-A0A2V8Q3N1-F1
#
_cell.length_a   1.000
_cell.length_b   1.000
_cell.length_c   1.000
_cell.angle_alpha   90.00
_cell.angle_beta   90.00
_cell.angle_gamma   90.00
#
_symmetry.space_group_name_H-M   'P 1'
#
loop_
_entity.id
_entity.type
_entity.pdbx_description
1 polymer ?
#
loop_
_entity_poly.entity_id
_entity_poly.type
_entity_poly.pdbx_seq_one_letter_code
_entity_poly.pdbx_strand_id
1 'polypeptide(L)'
;MSKSRFFLSTLAIAAFLVVVSSSANAQASRTWVSGVGDDANPCSRTAPCKTWAGAISKTAACGEIDALDPGGYGAVTITKSITLDGTGTFASILASLTTGIIINVATTDVVTIRGISINGFCNGISGIRVIGNMPKAVNVEDVVIFRFNSGRGIDWNTTAGTLGRLNVRNTVIRDNTGDAV
;
A
#
# COMPACT_ATOMS: atom_id res chain seq x y z
N MET A 1 55.25 5.65 -25.42
CA MET A 1 54.20 5.22 -24.46
C MET A 1 53.07 4.56 -25.26
N SER A 2 52.85 3.28 -25.05
CA SER A 2 52.18 2.36 -25.99
C SER A 2 50.68 2.64 -26.14
N LYS A 3 50.23 2.93 -27.36
CA LYS A 3 48.82 3.10 -27.74
C LYS A 3 47.89 2.00 -27.19
N SER A 4 48.41 0.77 -27.07
CA SER A 4 47.74 -0.39 -26.43
C SER A 4 47.26 -0.14 -24.99
N ARG A 5 48.05 0.56 -24.16
CA ARG A 5 47.66 0.88 -22.77
C ARG A 5 46.54 1.91 -22.68
N PHE A 6 46.41 2.78 -23.69
CA PHE A 6 45.33 3.77 -23.75
C PHE A 6 44.01 3.10 -24.14
N PHE A 7 44.04 2.19 -25.13
CA PHE A 7 42.87 1.42 -25.59
C PHE A 7 42.29 0.48 -24.51
N LEU A 8 43.15 -0.22 -23.76
CA LEU A 8 42.72 -1.09 -22.66
C LEU A 8 42.06 -0.30 -21.50
N SER A 9 42.56 0.90 -21.22
CA SER A 9 42.00 1.79 -20.18
C SER A 9 40.61 2.32 -20.58
N THR A 10 40.41 2.71 -21.85
CA THR A 10 39.11 3.16 -22.34
C THR A 10 38.06 2.05 -22.38
N LEU A 11 38.45 0.81 -22.69
CA LEU A 11 37.52 -0.34 -22.72
C LEU A 11 37.06 -0.74 -21.31
N ALA A 12 37.96 -0.66 -20.32
CA ALA A 12 37.63 -0.91 -18.92
C ALA A 12 36.67 0.14 -18.33
N ILE A 13 36.83 1.42 -18.70
CA ILE A 13 35.93 2.49 -18.27
C ILE A 13 34.53 2.34 -18.91
N ALA A 14 34.46 1.97 -20.20
CA ALA A 14 33.19 1.71 -20.87
C ALA A 14 32.46 0.48 -20.30
N ALA A 15 33.18 -0.59 -19.98
CA ALA A 15 32.62 -1.77 -19.32
C ALA A 15 32.10 -1.46 -17.90
N PHE A 16 32.80 -0.59 -17.16
CA PHE A 16 32.36 -0.15 -15.83
C PHE A 16 31.10 0.74 -15.90
N LEU A 17 30.97 1.60 -16.91
CA LEU A 17 29.78 2.44 -17.12
C LEU A 17 28.53 1.63 -17.51
N VAL A 18 28.68 0.50 -18.21
CA VAL A 18 27.57 -0.40 -18.54
C VAL A 18 27.08 -1.17 -17.30
N VAL A 19 27.98 -1.49 -16.36
CA VAL A 19 27.63 -2.20 -15.10
C VAL A 19 26.97 -1.28 -14.07
N VAL A 20 27.21 0.04 -14.12
CA VAL A 20 26.60 1.03 -13.20
C VAL A 20 25.22 1.50 -13.70
N SER A 21 24.72 0.93 -14.81
CA SER A 21 23.30 1.02 -15.21
C SER A 21 22.45 0.12 -14.31
N SER A 22 22.58 0.25 -12.99
CA SER A 22 21.64 -0.36 -12.07
C SER A 22 20.26 0.15 -12.48
N SER A 23 19.37 -0.78 -12.78
CA SER A 23 17.98 -0.50 -13.10
C SER A 23 17.39 0.28 -11.92
N ALA A 24 17.39 1.61 -12.02
CA ALA A 24 16.43 2.44 -11.31
C ALA A 24 15.08 2.05 -11.91
N ASN A 25 14.49 0.96 -11.40
CA ASN A 25 13.12 0.61 -11.72
C ASN A 25 12.28 1.75 -11.15
N ALA A 26 11.97 2.72 -12.01
CA ALA A 26 10.99 3.74 -11.68
C ALA A 26 9.74 3.00 -11.23
N GLN A 27 9.32 3.23 -9.99
CA GLN A 27 8.08 2.65 -9.49
C GLN A 27 6.94 3.10 -10.40
N ALA A 28 6.01 2.20 -10.69
CA ALA A 28 4.90 2.52 -11.55
C ALA A 28 3.98 3.52 -10.82
N SER A 29 3.43 4.49 -11.56
CA SER A 29 2.40 5.39 -11.02
C SER A 29 1.10 4.65 -10.71
N ARG A 30 0.86 3.52 -11.37
CA ARG A 30 -0.30 2.65 -11.20
C ARG A 30 0.11 1.19 -11.22
N THR A 31 -0.37 0.40 -10.28
CA THR A 31 -0.17 -1.06 -10.24
C THR A 31 -1.49 -1.79 -9.98
N TRP A 32 -1.47 -3.11 -10.13
CA TRP A 32 -2.67 -3.93 -10.02
C TRP A 32 -2.45 -5.13 -9.08
N VAL A 33 -3.50 -5.48 -8.34
CA VAL A 33 -3.62 -6.74 -7.59
C VAL A 33 -4.67 -7.65 -8.24
N SER A 34 -4.47 -8.97 -8.14
CA SER A 34 -5.34 -9.99 -8.71
C SER A 34 -5.33 -11.26 -7.87
N GLY A 35 -6.49 -11.89 -7.76
CA GLY A 35 -6.69 -13.18 -7.11
C GLY A 35 -5.90 -14.32 -7.74
N VAL A 36 -5.34 -14.14 -8.94
CA VAL A 36 -4.44 -15.09 -9.61
C VAL A 36 -3.04 -14.50 -9.87
N GLY A 37 -2.73 -13.34 -9.28
CA GLY A 37 -1.44 -12.68 -9.40
C GLY A 37 -0.30 -13.34 -8.62
N ASP A 38 0.90 -12.77 -8.73
CA ASP A 38 2.11 -13.19 -8.02
C ASP A 38 2.89 -11.93 -7.58
N ASP A 39 3.30 -11.86 -6.32
CA ASP A 39 4.06 -10.74 -5.78
C ASP A 39 5.50 -10.66 -6.32
N ALA A 40 5.96 -11.64 -7.11
CA ALA A 40 7.18 -11.52 -7.91
C ALA A 40 6.98 -10.70 -9.19
N ASN A 41 5.75 -10.53 -9.67
CA ASN A 41 5.44 -9.82 -10.91
C ASN A 41 5.76 -8.32 -10.81
N PRO A 42 5.92 -7.59 -11.93
CA PRO A 42 6.05 -6.13 -11.91
C PRO A 42 4.78 -5.39 -11.43
N CYS A 43 3.71 -6.10 -11.07
CA CYS A 43 2.38 -5.57 -10.74
C CYS A 43 1.77 -4.71 -11.86
N SER A 44 2.07 -5.03 -13.13
CA SER A 44 1.41 -4.41 -14.27
C SER A 44 0.02 -5.04 -14.47
N ARG A 45 -0.81 -4.43 -15.31
CA ARG A 45 -2.16 -4.97 -15.57
C ARG A 45 -2.15 -6.38 -16.15
N THR A 46 -1.12 -6.75 -16.91
CA THR A 46 -0.97 -8.09 -17.52
C THR A 46 -0.14 -9.06 -16.67
N ALA A 47 0.55 -8.55 -15.65
CA ALA A 47 1.29 -9.33 -14.66
C ALA A 47 1.04 -8.71 -13.28
N PRO A 48 -0.18 -8.87 -12.74
CA PRO A 48 -0.58 -8.24 -11.49
C PRO A 48 0.06 -8.93 -10.28
N CYS A 49 0.14 -8.20 -9.17
CA CYS A 49 0.59 -8.75 -7.90
C CYS A 49 -0.54 -9.48 -7.18
N LYS A 50 -0.17 -10.35 -6.24
CA LYS A 50 -1.14 -11.13 -5.47
C LYS A 50 -1.71 -10.34 -4.30
N THR A 51 -0.92 -9.44 -3.71
CA THR A 51 -1.27 -8.73 -2.47
C THR A 51 -1.07 -7.23 -2.58
N TRP A 52 -1.78 -6.48 -1.73
CA TRP A 52 -1.55 -5.04 -1.53
C TRP A 52 -0.11 -4.77 -1.11
N ALA A 53 0.47 -5.63 -0.25
CA ALA A 53 1.85 -5.52 0.22
C ALA A 53 2.88 -5.73 -0.91
N GLY A 54 2.62 -6.66 -1.83
CA GLY A 54 3.44 -6.84 -3.02
C GLY A 54 3.37 -5.63 -3.95
N ALA A 55 2.17 -5.11 -4.18
CA ALA A 55 1.93 -3.99 -5.08
C ALA A 55 2.48 -2.64 -4.59
N ILE A 56 2.36 -2.32 -3.30
CA ILE A 56 2.84 -1.04 -2.75
C ILE A 56 4.36 -0.88 -2.86
N SER A 57 5.11 -1.98 -2.87
CA SER A 57 6.56 -1.96 -3.07
C SER A 57 6.99 -1.49 -4.47
N LYS A 58 6.12 -1.68 -5.47
CA LYS A 58 6.36 -1.32 -6.89
C LYS A 58 5.57 -0.10 -7.35
N THR A 59 4.75 0.47 -6.47
CA THR A 59 3.97 1.68 -6.74
C THR A 59 4.68 2.92 -6.22
N ALA A 60 4.76 3.96 -7.04
CA ALA A 60 5.39 5.21 -6.67
C ALA A 60 4.62 5.89 -5.52
N ALA A 61 5.30 6.75 -4.77
CA ALA A 61 4.59 7.69 -3.90
C ALA A 61 3.62 8.54 -4.74
N CYS A 62 2.46 8.87 -4.16
CA CYS A 62 1.32 9.49 -4.82
C CYS A 62 0.68 8.65 -5.94
N GLY A 63 1.07 7.38 -6.08
CA GLY A 63 0.48 6.45 -7.05
C GLY A 63 -0.81 5.77 -6.57
N GLU A 64 -1.31 4.85 -7.37
CA GLU A 64 -2.56 4.10 -7.16
C GLU A 64 -2.35 2.59 -7.36
N ILE A 65 -3.03 1.79 -6.54
CA ILE A 65 -3.10 0.33 -6.69
C ILE A 65 -4.55 -0.08 -6.87
N ASP A 66 -4.86 -0.78 -7.95
CA ASP A 66 -6.23 -1.20 -8.26
C ASP A 66 -6.43 -2.71 -8.13
N ALA A 67 -7.60 -3.11 -7.65
CA ALA A 67 -8.06 -4.48 -7.79
C ALA A 67 -8.49 -4.76 -9.24
N LEU A 68 -7.84 -5.74 -9.87
CA LEU A 68 -8.15 -6.14 -11.26
C LEU A 68 -9.35 -7.10 -11.35
N ASP A 69 -9.52 -7.97 -10.36
CA ASP A 69 -10.57 -8.98 -10.30
C ASP A 69 -11.12 -9.15 -8.86
N PRO A 70 -12.15 -9.97 -8.63
CA PRO A 70 -12.64 -10.20 -7.27
C PRO A 70 -11.64 -10.99 -6.42
N GLY A 71 -11.26 -10.49 -5.24
CA GLY A 71 -10.25 -11.18 -4.43
C GLY A 71 -10.04 -10.66 -3.01
N GLY A 72 -9.28 -11.45 -2.25
CA GLY A 72 -8.68 -11.07 -0.97
C GLY A 72 -7.19 -10.79 -1.16
N TYR A 73 -6.75 -9.57 -0.82
CA TYR A 73 -5.42 -9.04 -1.18
C TYR A 73 -4.48 -8.84 0.01
N GLY A 74 -4.87 -9.37 1.17
CA GLY A 74 -4.04 -9.39 2.38
C GLY A 74 -3.98 -8.05 3.12
N ALA A 75 -3.46 -8.07 4.34
CA ALA A 75 -3.19 -6.86 5.11
C ALA A 75 -1.99 -6.09 4.55
N VAL A 76 -1.92 -4.77 4.82
CA VAL A 76 -0.85 -3.91 4.28
C VAL A 76 -0.46 -2.79 5.24
N THR A 77 0.83 -2.45 5.24
CA THR A 77 1.36 -1.24 5.89
C THR A 77 1.66 -0.18 4.83
N ILE A 78 1.03 0.98 4.97
CA ILE A 78 1.19 2.14 4.08
C ILE A 78 2.19 3.10 4.71
N THR A 79 3.26 3.39 3.98
CA THR A 79 4.39 4.25 4.43
C THR A 79 4.67 5.45 3.53
N LYS A 80 3.75 5.73 2.60
CA LYS A 80 3.82 6.84 1.64
C LYS A 80 2.42 7.29 1.24
N SER A 81 2.29 8.48 0.65
CA SER A 81 1.07 8.88 -0.05
C SER A 81 0.70 7.84 -1.11
N ILE A 82 -0.53 7.30 -1.06
CA ILE A 82 -1.00 6.28 -2.01
C ILE A 82 -2.53 6.15 -1.99
N THR A 83 -3.10 5.68 -3.10
CA THR A 83 -4.48 5.19 -3.18
C THR A 83 -4.51 3.67 -3.26
N LEU A 84 -5.29 3.03 -2.39
CA LEU A 84 -5.74 1.64 -2.57
C LEU A 84 -7.18 1.67 -3.08
N ASP A 85 -7.39 1.18 -4.30
CA ASP A 85 -8.67 1.21 -4.99
C ASP A 85 -9.23 -0.20 -5.24
N GLY A 86 -10.27 -0.53 -4.49
CA GLY A 86 -11.07 -1.74 -4.69
C GLY A 86 -12.29 -1.55 -5.57
N THR A 87 -12.55 -0.35 -6.10
CA THR A 87 -13.76 -0.05 -6.88
C THR A 87 -13.78 -0.78 -8.22
N GLY A 88 -14.99 -1.01 -8.77
CA GLY A 88 -15.20 -1.73 -10.03
C GLY A 88 -15.18 -3.26 -9.92
N THR A 89 -14.72 -3.81 -8.79
CA THR A 89 -14.75 -5.24 -8.48
C THR A 89 -14.90 -5.45 -6.96
N PHE A 90 -14.91 -6.69 -6.48
CA PHE A 90 -14.87 -6.97 -5.04
C PHE A 90 -13.42 -7.09 -4.55
N ALA A 91 -12.96 -6.14 -3.74
CA ALA A 91 -11.66 -6.21 -3.08
C ALA A 91 -11.82 -6.37 -1.57
N SER A 92 -11.02 -7.25 -0.97
CA SER A 92 -11.15 -7.54 0.45
C SER A 92 -9.82 -7.77 1.19
N ILE A 93 -9.90 -7.61 2.51
CA ILE A 93 -8.85 -7.93 3.47
C ILE A 93 -9.48 -8.81 4.56
N LEU A 94 -8.89 -9.98 4.81
CA LEU A 94 -9.19 -10.82 5.98
C LEU A 94 -8.07 -10.64 7.00
N ALA A 95 -8.36 -9.88 8.06
CA ALA A 95 -7.39 -9.45 9.07
C ALA A 95 -7.46 -10.32 10.34
N SER A 96 -7.26 -11.64 10.21
CA SER A 96 -7.25 -12.52 11.38
C SER A 96 -5.99 -12.33 12.21
N LEU A 97 -6.15 -12.13 13.52
CA LEU A 97 -5.06 -11.90 14.48
C LEU A 97 -4.14 -10.71 14.15
N THR A 98 -4.57 -9.82 13.24
CA THR A 98 -3.76 -8.69 12.76
C THR A 98 -4.62 -7.43 12.57
N THR A 99 -3.98 -6.32 12.23
CA THR A 99 -4.64 -5.11 11.72
C THR A 99 -4.79 -5.21 10.20
N GLY A 100 -5.93 -4.80 9.64
CA GLY A 100 -6.17 -4.84 8.20
C GLY A 100 -5.24 -3.91 7.41
N ILE A 101 -5.28 -2.61 7.73
CA ILE A 101 -4.40 -1.60 7.13
C ILE A 101 -3.72 -0.80 8.23
N ILE A 102 -2.39 -0.74 8.21
CA ILE A 102 -1.62 0.15 9.07
C ILE A 102 -1.18 1.35 8.23
N ILE A 103 -1.37 2.56 8.73
CA ILE A 103 -0.90 3.81 8.12
C ILE A 103 0.17 4.40 9.02
N ASN A 104 1.42 4.44 8.53
CA ASN A 104 2.56 5.03 9.22
C ASN A 104 3.37 5.87 8.21
N VAL A 105 2.94 7.10 8.01
CA VAL A 105 3.38 7.98 6.92
C VAL A 105 3.93 9.30 7.45
N ALA A 106 4.48 10.15 6.58
CA ALA A 106 4.94 11.49 6.96
C ALA A 106 3.76 12.46 7.15
N THR A 107 3.99 13.59 7.82
CA THR A 107 2.95 14.61 8.07
C THR A 107 2.44 15.31 6.81
N THR A 108 3.15 15.18 5.69
CA THR A 108 2.75 15.71 4.38
C THR A 108 1.91 14.74 3.56
N ASP A 109 1.83 13.47 3.98
CA ASP A 109 1.27 12.40 3.16
C ASP A 109 -0.26 12.36 3.17
N VAL A 110 -0.83 11.96 2.03
CA VAL A 110 -2.26 11.70 1.85
C VAL A 110 -2.47 10.25 1.45
N VAL A 111 -3.30 9.56 2.21
CA VAL A 111 -3.67 8.16 1.94
C VAL A 111 -5.15 8.08 1.61
N THR A 112 -5.50 7.38 0.54
CA THR A 112 -6.89 7.11 0.17
C THR A 112 -7.13 5.60 0.15
N ILE A 113 -8.16 5.14 0.83
CA ILE A 113 -8.61 3.75 0.85
C ILE A 113 -10.05 3.77 0.38
N ARG A 114 -10.34 3.14 -0.76
CA ARG A 114 -11.70 3.15 -1.32
C ARG A 114 -12.18 1.81 -1.85
N GLY A 115 -13.46 1.49 -1.64
CA GLY A 115 -14.09 0.30 -2.21
C GLY A 115 -13.58 -1.03 -1.66
N ILE A 116 -13.09 -1.08 -0.40
CA ILE A 116 -12.50 -2.30 0.20
C ILE A 116 -13.38 -2.83 1.34
N SER A 117 -13.58 -4.14 1.37
CA SER A 117 -14.21 -4.86 2.49
C SER A 117 -13.16 -5.44 3.44
N ILE A 118 -13.13 -4.99 4.69
CA ILE A 118 -12.15 -5.38 5.72
C ILE A 118 -12.85 -6.18 6.83
N ASN A 119 -12.53 -7.47 6.90
CA ASN A 119 -13.12 -8.43 7.85
C ASN A 119 -12.08 -8.85 8.91
N GLY A 120 -12.36 -8.61 10.17
CA GLY A 120 -11.50 -9.00 11.29
C GLY A 120 -11.61 -10.46 11.73
N PHE A 121 -12.43 -11.29 11.08
CA PHE A 121 -12.59 -12.72 11.42
C PHE A 121 -12.96 -12.98 12.89
N CYS A 122 -13.61 -12.02 13.55
CA CYS A 122 -13.97 -12.04 14.96
C CYS A 122 -12.78 -12.20 15.92
N ASN A 123 -11.54 -12.03 15.46
CA ASN A 123 -10.32 -12.11 16.27
C ASN A 123 -9.22 -11.11 15.83
N GLY A 124 -9.52 -10.23 14.89
CA GLY A 124 -8.64 -9.19 14.41
C GLY A 124 -8.47 -8.05 15.40
N ILE A 125 -7.39 -7.30 15.22
CA ILE A 125 -6.97 -6.20 16.09
C ILE A 125 -7.77 -4.93 15.73
N SER A 126 -7.45 -4.26 14.62
CA SER A 126 -8.18 -3.08 14.14
C SER A 126 -8.38 -3.13 12.61
N GLY A 127 -9.40 -2.46 12.10
CA GLY A 127 -9.63 -2.39 10.65
C GLY A 127 -8.57 -1.58 9.94
N ILE A 128 -8.58 -0.27 10.18
CA ILE A 128 -7.55 0.69 9.73
C ILE A 128 -6.93 1.28 10.99
N ARG A 129 -5.61 1.30 11.09
CA ARG A 129 -4.88 1.87 12.23
C ARG A 129 -3.86 2.89 11.77
N VAL A 130 -4.01 4.14 12.21
CA VAL A 130 -3.04 5.21 11.97
C VAL A 130 -2.11 5.29 13.16
N ILE A 131 -0.80 5.21 12.93
CA ILE A 131 0.23 5.21 13.98
C ILE A 131 1.34 6.22 13.68
N GLY A 132 2.08 6.59 14.73
CA GLY A 132 3.26 7.45 14.60
C GLY A 132 2.87 8.90 14.32
N ASN A 133 3.31 9.44 13.19
CA ASN A 133 3.04 10.84 12.80
C ASN A 133 1.59 11.01 12.34
N MET A 134 1.02 12.21 12.55
CA MET A 134 -0.29 12.54 11.97
C MET A 134 -0.16 12.83 10.46
N PRO A 135 -0.79 12.04 9.57
CA PRO A 135 -0.80 12.31 8.13
C PRO A 135 -1.52 13.62 7.80
N LYS A 136 -1.25 14.21 6.62
CA LYS A 136 -1.99 15.37 6.12
C LYS A 136 -3.48 15.03 5.97
N ALA A 137 -3.79 13.88 5.38
CA ALA A 137 -5.14 13.37 5.32
C ALA A 137 -5.19 11.84 5.14
N VAL A 138 -6.21 11.20 5.71
CA VAL A 138 -6.65 9.86 5.37
C VAL A 138 -8.08 9.95 4.86
N ASN A 139 -8.33 9.49 3.64
CA ASN A 139 -9.66 9.40 3.04
C ASN A 139 -10.11 7.95 3.03
N VAL A 140 -11.25 7.67 3.65
CA VAL A 140 -11.88 6.35 3.70
C VAL A 140 -13.23 6.46 3.00
N GLU A 141 -13.35 5.86 1.81
CA GLU A 141 -14.48 6.07 0.91
C GLU A 141 -15.10 4.74 0.49
N ASP A 142 -16.41 4.55 0.70
CA ASP A 142 -17.11 3.36 0.20
C ASP A 142 -16.49 2.04 0.74
N VAL A 143 -16.01 2.06 1.99
CA VAL A 143 -15.36 0.93 2.69
C VAL A 143 -16.36 0.23 3.63
N VAL A 144 -16.14 -1.07 3.88
CA VAL A 144 -16.86 -1.80 4.95
C VAL A 144 -15.85 -2.39 5.92
N ILE A 145 -15.97 -2.09 7.22
CA ILE A 145 -15.08 -2.60 8.27
C ILE A 145 -15.90 -3.34 9.32
N PHE A 146 -15.60 -4.63 9.53
CA PHE A 146 -16.43 -5.46 10.40
C PHE A 146 -15.71 -6.62 11.07
N ARG A 147 -16.27 -7.09 12.20
CA ARG A 147 -15.84 -8.28 12.94
C ARG A 147 -14.45 -8.19 13.57
N PHE A 148 -14.07 -7.03 14.10
CA PHE A 148 -12.87 -6.87 14.94
C PHE A 148 -13.19 -7.09 16.42
N ASN A 149 -12.27 -7.75 17.15
CA ASN A 149 -12.51 -8.21 18.53
C ASN A 149 -11.73 -7.44 19.60
N SER A 150 -10.59 -6.84 19.24
CA SER A 150 -9.71 -6.21 20.24
C SER A 150 -9.49 -4.72 20.03
N GLY A 151 -9.99 -4.15 18.93
CA GLY A 151 -9.74 -2.75 18.57
C GLY A 151 -10.88 -2.14 17.77
N ARG A 152 -10.63 -0.89 17.36
CA ARG A 152 -11.61 -0.06 16.67
C ARG A 152 -11.72 -0.40 15.19
N GLY A 153 -12.81 0.02 14.56
CA GLY A 153 -12.94 -0.03 13.10
C GLY A 153 -11.83 0.79 12.44
N ILE A 154 -11.74 2.07 12.79
CA ILE A 154 -10.62 2.96 12.49
C ILE A 154 -9.99 3.34 13.83
N ASP A 155 -8.70 3.08 14.03
CA ASP A 155 -7.96 3.44 15.24
C ASP A 155 -6.99 4.58 14.91
N TRP A 156 -7.30 5.80 15.36
CA TRP A 156 -6.47 6.99 15.15
C TRP A 156 -5.49 7.18 16.31
N ASN A 157 -4.36 6.47 16.27
CA ASN A 157 -3.40 6.35 17.37
C ASN A 157 -2.07 7.05 17.07
N THR A 158 -2.12 8.38 16.95
CA THR A 158 -0.99 9.23 16.53
C THR A 158 -0.46 10.13 17.63
N THR A 159 0.82 10.49 17.58
CA THR A 159 1.43 11.45 18.52
C THR A 159 0.87 12.86 18.31
N ALA A 160 0.60 13.60 19.40
CA ALA A 160 0.10 14.98 19.34
C ALA A 160 1.12 15.95 18.71
N GLY A 161 0.68 16.92 17.89
CA GLY A 161 1.55 18.01 17.41
C GLY A 161 1.17 18.70 16.09
N THR A 162 0.28 18.13 15.27
CA THR A 162 -0.24 18.76 14.03
C THR A 162 -1.64 18.21 13.75
N LEU A 163 -2.58 19.00 13.24
CA LEU A 163 -3.93 18.52 12.91
C LEU A 163 -3.90 17.69 11.61
N GLY A 164 -3.90 16.37 11.73
CA GLY A 164 -4.24 15.48 10.62
C GLY A 164 -5.75 15.44 10.38
N ARG A 165 -6.18 15.14 9.14
CA ARG A 165 -7.60 15.04 8.80
C ARG A 165 -7.99 13.60 8.47
N LEU A 166 -9.03 13.10 9.15
CA LEU A 166 -9.72 11.88 8.76
C LEU A 166 -11.02 12.25 8.04
N ASN A 167 -11.14 11.86 6.77
CA ASN A 167 -12.35 12.00 5.97
C ASN A 167 -12.98 10.61 5.80
N VAL A 168 -14.22 10.43 6.28
CA VAL A 168 -14.96 9.16 6.14
C VAL A 168 -16.23 9.42 5.36
N ARG A 169 -16.38 8.78 4.19
CA ARG A 169 -17.54 8.93 3.30
C ARG A 169 -18.09 7.56 2.93
N ASN A 170 -19.42 7.42 2.95
CA ASN A 170 -20.14 6.21 2.51
C ASN A 170 -19.58 4.88 3.07
N THR A 171 -19.04 4.92 4.28
CA THR A 171 -18.35 3.79 4.89
C THR A 171 -19.23 3.18 5.98
N VAL A 172 -19.27 1.86 6.04
CA VAL A 172 -20.01 1.11 7.07
C VAL A 172 -19.04 0.45 8.03
N ILE A 173 -19.13 0.80 9.31
CA ILE A 173 -18.34 0.19 10.39
C ILE A 173 -19.31 -0.49 11.35
N ARG A 174 -19.24 -1.82 11.45
CA ARG A 174 -20.24 -2.62 12.20
C ARG A 174 -19.64 -3.89 12.78
N ASP A 175 -20.33 -4.51 13.72
CA ASP A 175 -19.94 -5.81 14.30
C ASP A 175 -18.51 -5.84 14.87
N ASN A 176 -17.98 -4.68 15.29
CA ASN A 176 -16.72 -4.57 16.01
C ASN A 176 -17.02 -4.46 17.50
N THR A 177 -16.16 -5.04 18.34
CA THR A 177 -16.30 -4.92 19.80
C THR A 177 -15.83 -3.57 20.32
N GLY A 178 -14.87 -2.93 19.63
CA GLY A 178 -14.42 -1.57 19.90
C GLY A 178 -15.23 -0.51 19.14
N ASP A 179 -14.95 0.76 19.44
CA ASP A 179 -15.61 1.91 18.77
C ASP A 179 -15.42 1.91 17.25
N ALA A 180 -16.29 2.63 16.55
CA ALA A 180 -16.18 2.77 15.10
C ALA A 180 -14.90 3.53 14.67
N VAL A 181 -14.58 4.65 15.34
CA VAL A 181 -13.42 5.52 15.10
C VAL A 181 -12.80 5.95 16.42
#